data_AF-A0A9N9GMB3-F1
#
_entry.id   AF-A0A9N9GMB3-F1
#
_cell.length_a   1.000
_cell.length_b   1.000
_cell.length_c   1.000
_cell.angle_alpha   90.00
_cell.angle_beta   90.00
_cell.angle_gamma   90.00
#
_symmetry.space_group_name_H-M   'P 1'
#
loop_
_entity.id
_entity.type
_entity.pdbx_description
1 polymer ?
#
loop_
_entity_poly.entity_id
_entity_poly.type
_entity_poly.pdbx_seq_one_letter_code
_entity_poly.pdbx_strand_id
1 'polypeptide(L)'
;MSYLFRSEIALENHPELSKVEITLSAPLGLEIIAPSLLSAEAAGQLLYSLYHKLNYLFAYLDYQIKITEASPQIDKNTVQDTLDGISNAADYVKSARAKNYAALAITDHYNVQIFPEFSQEQTEDLQIIYGCELEMLEDDLPPYIFNHNSAINQKLLTVPITDLIYCVFDLETTGFFAAYNEIIEIGYVIYQNGKIIREGEYLVCPEKQIAPEILANWYTDIDPKELKKAPKINQILPRLKKDWENCVLVAHNARNFDYPFL
;
A
#
# COMPACT_ATOMS: atom_id res chain seq x y z
N MET A 1 -10.23 22.65 -18.35
CA MET A 1 -11.37 22.70 -17.40
C MET A 1 -10.75 22.85 -16.02
N SER A 2 -10.52 24.08 -15.56
CA SER A 2 -9.52 24.38 -14.51
C SER A 2 -10.12 24.93 -13.21
N TYR A 3 -11.36 24.59 -12.84
CA TYR A 3 -12.09 25.43 -11.88
C TYR A 3 -12.95 24.74 -10.82
N LEU A 4 -12.67 23.49 -10.40
CA LEU A 4 -13.56 22.79 -9.46
C LEU A 4 -12.97 22.22 -8.16
N PHE A 5 -11.66 22.30 -7.90
CA PHE A 5 -11.07 21.53 -6.78
C PHE A 5 -10.79 22.31 -5.49
N ARG A 6 -10.71 23.65 -5.55
CA ARG A 6 -10.19 24.42 -4.40
C ARG A 6 -11.08 24.34 -3.16
N SER A 7 -12.40 24.38 -3.34
CA SER A 7 -13.37 24.24 -2.24
C SER A 7 -13.48 22.81 -1.70
N GLU A 8 -13.03 21.79 -2.46
CA GLU A 8 -13.17 20.38 -2.09
C GLU A 8 -11.96 19.85 -1.28
N ILE A 9 -10.78 20.45 -1.46
CA ILE A 9 -9.52 20.06 -0.80
C ILE A 9 -9.36 20.73 0.59
N ALA A 10 -10.28 21.63 0.99
CA ALA A 10 -10.32 22.27 2.31
C ALA A 10 -9.00 22.95 2.75
N LEU A 11 -8.33 23.61 1.81
CA LEU A 11 -7.03 24.28 2.02
C LEU A 11 -7.13 25.63 2.77
N GLU A 12 -8.29 25.93 3.35
CA GLU A 12 -8.68 27.30 3.77
C GLU A 12 -7.99 27.78 5.06
N ASN A 13 -7.38 26.87 5.81
CA ASN A 13 -6.86 27.18 7.16
C ASN A 13 -5.38 27.59 7.20
N HIS A 14 -4.64 27.54 6.09
CA HIS A 14 -3.22 27.89 6.06
C HIS A 14 -2.93 29.12 5.17
N PRO A 15 -2.26 30.18 5.67
CA PRO A 15 -2.03 31.42 4.92
C PRO A 15 -1.33 31.22 3.58
N GLU A 16 -0.35 30.30 3.53
CA GLU A 16 0.41 29.99 2.32
C GLU A 16 -0.43 29.24 1.26
N LEU A 17 -1.39 28.43 1.70
CA LEU A 17 -2.25 27.62 0.82
C LEU A 17 -3.39 28.44 0.21
N SER A 18 -3.68 29.62 0.77
CA SER A 18 -4.68 30.57 0.27
C SER A 18 -4.37 31.16 -1.11
N LYS A 19 -3.18 30.92 -1.66
CA LYS A 19 -2.77 31.38 -3.00
C LYS A 19 -2.30 30.24 -3.88
N VAL A 20 -2.44 28.99 -3.43
CA VAL A 20 -2.09 27.81 -4.21
C VAL A 20 -3.21 27.50 -5.20
N GLU A 21 -2.85 27.32 -6.46
CA GLU A 21 -3.72 26.87 -7.53
C GLU A 21 -3.42 25.40 -7.84
N ILE A 22 -4.46 24.60 -8.00
CA ILE A 22 -4.35 23.15 -8.27
C ILE A 22 -5.17 22.84 -9.50
N THR A 23 -4.51 22.30 -10.52
CA THR A 23 -5.12 22.01 -11.82
C THR A 23 -4.90 20.55 -12.20
N LEU A 24 -5.97 19.88 -12.61
CA LEU A 24 -5.89 18.58 -13.29
C LEU A 24 -5.81 18.82 -14.79
N SER A 25 -4.76 18.28 -15.40
CA SER A 25 -4.46 18.33 -16.83
C SER A 25 -4.57 16.94 -17.45
N ALA A 26 -5.05 16.85 -18.69
CA ALA A 26 -5.16 15.58 -19.39
C ALA A 26 -3.79 15.13 -19.95
N PRO A 27 -3.46 13.82 -19.98
CA PRO A 27 -4.37 12.73 -19.67
C PRO A 27 -4.56 12.46 -18.18
N LEU A 28 -3.58 12.71 -17.30
CA LEU A 28 -3.64 12.35 -15.86
C LEU A 28 -2.65 13.18 -15.00
N GLY A 29 -2.37 14.44 -15.37
CA GLY A 29 -1.37 15.28 -14.69
C GLY A 29 -1.99 16.19 -13.62
N LEU A 30 -1.55 16.09 -12.36
CA LEU A 30 -1.86 17.07 -11.32
C LEU A 30 -0.78 18.17 -11.29
N GLU A 31 -1.14 19.43 -11.51
CA GLU A 31 -0.24 20.59 -11.42
C GLU A 31 -0.62 21.47 -10.22
N ILE A 32 0.37 21.75 -9.36
CA ILE A 32 0.22 22.62 -8.18
C ILE A 32 1.09 23.86 -8.39
N ILE A 33 0.49 25.04 -8.39
CA ILE A 33 1.17 26.33 -8.56
C ILE A 33 1.04 27.14 -7.28
N ALA A 34 2.17 27.51 -6.68
CA ALA A 34 2.24 28.37 -5.50
C ALA A 34 2.98 29.68 -5.83
N PRO A 35 2.60 30.83 -5.25
CA PRO A 35 3.23 32.13 -5.55
C PRO A 35 4.66 32.24 -5.01
N SER A 36 5.01 31.38 -4.06
CA SER A 36 6.31 31.25 -3.42
C SER A 36 6.51 29.80 -3.00
N LEU A 37 7.74 29.43 -2.65
CA LEU A 37 8.02 28.15 -2.00
C LEU A 37 7.18 28.02 -0.72
N LEU A 38 6.52 26.89 -0.56
CA LEU A 38 5.75 26.57 0.63
C LEU A 38 6.67 26.13 1.76
N SER A 39 6.33 26.50 3.00
CA SER A 39 6.92 25.89 4.19
C SER A 39 6.64 24.39 4.21
N ALA A 40 7.48 23.63 4.93
CA ALA A 40 7.30 22.19 5.06
C ALA A 40 5.92 21.82 5.65
N GLU A 41 5.43 22.62 6.60
CA GLU A 41 4.10 22.46 7.19
C GLU A 41 2.98 22.68 6.15
N ALA A 42 3.06 23.76 5.37
CA ALA A 42 2.10 24.05 4.32
C ALA A 42 2.11 22.97 3.22
N ALA A 43 3.30 22.55 2.78
CA ALA A 43 3.46 21.49 1.80
C ALA A 43 2.90 20.16 2.30
N GLY A 44 3.16 19.80 3.57
CA GLY A 44 2.62 18.60 4.20
C GLY A 44 1.09 18.60 4.26
N GLN A 45 0.47 19.71 4.70
CA GLN A 45 -0.99 19.85 4.73
C GLN A 45 -1.62 19.76 3.34
N LEU A 46 -1.00 20.37 2.34
CA LEU A 46 -1.45 20.31 0.96
C LEU A 46 -1.41 18.88 0.41
N LEU A 47 -0.28 18.20 0.58
CA LEU A 47 -0.10 16.81 0.14
C LEU A 47 -1.06 15.85 0.85
N TYR A 48 -1.22 16.00 2.16
CA TYR A 48 -2.17 15.22 2.95
C TYR A 48 -3.61 15.40 2.47
N SER A 49 -4.06 16.64 2.29
CA SER A 49 -5.41 16.93 1.80
C SER A 49 -5.64 16.42 0.38
N LEU A 50 -4.62 16.52 -0.49
CA LEU A 50 -4.68 15.95 -1.83
C LEU A 50 -4.82 14.44 -1.77
N TYR A 51 -3.93 13.75 -1.05
CA TYR A 51 -3.96 12.30 -0.89
C TYR A 51 -5.32 11.84 -0.35
N HIS A 52 -5.79 12.42 0.76
CA HIS A 52 -7.05 12.05 1.39
C HIS A 52 -8.26 12.25 0.46
N LYS A 53 -8.29 13.31 -0.36
CA LYS A 53 -9.45 13.63 -1.20
C LYS A 53 -9.40 12.98 -2.58
N LEU A 54 -8.20 12.75 -3.11
CA LEU A 54 -7.97 12.20 -4.44
C LEU A 54 -7.41 10.77 -4.38
N ASN A 55 -7.48 10.08 -3.24
CA ASN A 55 -6.91 8.75 -3.01
C ASN A 55 -7.22 7.75 -4.14
N TYR A 56 -8.46 7.74 -4.63
CA TYR A 56 -8.90 6.89 -5.75
C TYR A 56 -8.25 7.20 -7.10
N LEU A 57 -7.77 8.43 -7.27
CA LEU A 57 -7.11 8.90 -8.48
C LEU A 57 -5.58 8.71 -8.41
N PHE A 58 -4.96 8.70 -7.24
CA PHE A 58 -3.51 8.51 -7.09
C PHE A 58 -2.99 7.15 -7.57
N ALA A 59 -3.81 6.09 -7.52
CA ALA A 59 -3.48 4.81 -8.16
C ALA A 59 -3.33 4.91 -9.71
N TYR A 60 -3.72 6.04 -10.31
CA TYR A 60 -3.77 6.27 -11.75
C TYR A 60 -3.24 7.65 -12.19
N LEU A 61 -2.82 8.53 -11.29
CA LEU A 61 -2.36 9.89 -11.61
C LEU A 61 -0.85 9.99 -11.50
N ASP A 62 -0.20 10.39 -12.60
CA ASP A 62 1.15 10.95 -12.55
C ASP A 62 1.03 12.38 -11.99
N TYR A 63 1.50 12.66 -10.77
CA TYR A 63 1.40 14.02 -10.20
C TYR A 63 2.72 14.78 -10.28
N GLN A 64 2.64 16.10 -10.51
CA GLN A 64 3.80 16.99 -10.64
C GLN A 64 3.60 18.25 -9.82
N ILE A 65 4.46 18.47 -8.83
CA ILE A 65 4.45 19.71 -8.05
C ILE A 65 5.37 20.72 -8.75
N LYS A 66 4.79 21.77 -9.32
CA LYS A 66 5.54 22.79 -10.06
C LYS A 66 5.47 24.14 -9.35
N ILE A 67 6.49 24.43 -8.57
CA ILE A 67 6.59 25.72 -7.86
C ILE A 67 7.16 26.76 -8.81
N THR A 68 6.35 27.76 -9.20
CA THR A 68 6.80 28.89 -10.03
C THR A 68 6.67 30.20 -9.27
N GLU A 69 7.78 30.89 -9.02
CA GLU A 69 7.72 32.30 -8.62
C GLU A 69 7.10 33.13 -9.76
N ALA A 70 6.19 34.03 -9.40
CA ALA A 70 5.48 34.88 -10.36
C ALA A 70 6.42 35.95 -10.96
N SER A 71 7.11 35.64 -12.06
CA SER A 71 7.61 36.60 -13.04
C SER A 71 7.75 35.96 -14.44
N PRO A 72 7.60 36.74 -15.53
CA PRO A 72 6.94 36.24 -16.74
C PRO A 72 7.93 35.66 -17.76
N GLN A 73 7.79 34.37 -18.05
CA GLN A 73 7.65 33.77 -19.40
C GLN A 73 7.67 32.24 -19.27
N ILE A 74 6.55 31.57 -19.58
CA ILE A 74 6.43 30.11 -19.57
C ILE A 74 5.68 29.64 -20.82
N ASP A 75 6.35 28.81 -21.61
CA ASP A 75 5.84 27.74 -22.50
C ASP A 75 7.10 26.95 -22.95
N LYS A 76 7.22 25.62 -23.07
CA LYS A 76 6.30 24.48 -23.26
C LYS A 76 7.11 23.17 -23.07
N ASN A 77 6.46 22.11 -22.56
CA ASN A 77 6.80 20.66 -22.67
C ASN A 77 7.42 19.92 -21.45
N THR A 78 6.51 19.24 -20.73
CA THR A 78 6.48 17.87 -20.19
C THR A 78 7.77 17.14 -19.80
N VAL A 79 7.79 16.53 -18.60
CA VAL A 79 8.59 15.32 -18.32
C VAL A 79 7.88 14.38 -17.34
N GLN A 80 7.98 13.09 -17.62
CA GLN A 80 7.42 11.92 -16.93
C GLN A 80 7.95 11.71 -15.51
N ASP A 81 7.08 11.14 -14.68
CA ASP A 81 7.45 10.42 -13.46
C ASP A 81 7.80 8.97 -13.84
N THR A 82 8.74 8.37 -13.11
CA THR A 82 9.08 6.95 -13.22
C THR A 82 8.85 6.34 -11.85
N LEU A 83 7.79 5.54 -11.75
CA LEU A 83 7.54 4.48 -10.75
C LEU A 83 8.82 3.98 -10.07
N ASP A 84 8.80 3.79 -8.75
CA ASP A 84 9.84 3.15 -7.93
C ASP A 84 11.23 3.24 -8.57
N GLY A 85 11.76 4.46 -8.55
CA GLY A 85 12.83 4.91 -9.43
C GLY A 85 14.06 3.99 -9.44
N ILE A 86 14.31 3.34 -10.59
CA ILE A 86 15.57 2.63 -10.88
C ILE A 86 16.74 3.58 -11.26
N SER A 87 16.50 4.89 -11.20
CA SER A 87 17.50 5.92 -11.55
C SER A 87 18.19 6.43 -10.29
N ASN A 88 19.45 6.86 -10.41
CA ASN A 88 20.20 7.45 -9.29
C ASN A 88 19.78 8.92 -9.04
N ALA A 89 20.10 9.47 -7.87
CA ALA A 89 19.73 10.83 -7.48
C ALA A 89 20.26 11.91 -8.45
N ALA A 90 21.46 11.71 -8.98
CA ALA A 90 22.10 12.65 -9.90
C ALA A 90 21.31 12.82 -11.21
N ASP A 91 20.68 11.75 -11.72
CA ASP A 91 19.86 11.81 -12.93
C ASP A 91 18.60 12.66 -12.70
N TYR A 92 17.96 12.52 -11.54
CA TYR A 92 16.80 13.35 -11.15
C TYR A 92 17.18 14.82 -11.01
N VAL A 93 18.28 15.11 -10.31
CA VAL A 93 18.78 16.48 -10.11
C VAL A 93 19.17 17.13 -11.44
N LYS A 94 19.86 16.40 -12.31
CA LYS A 94 20.21 16.87 -13.66
C LYS A 94 18.97 17.20 -14.49
N SER A 95 17.95 16.34 -14.42
CA SER A 95 16.66 16.56 -15.09
C SER A 95 15.95 17.80 -14.54
N ALA A 96 15.92 17.99 -13.22
CA ALA A 96 15.35 19.17 -12.57
C ALA A 96 16.07 20.47 -12.98
N ARG A 97 17.41 20.47 -12.98
CA ARG A 97 18.22 21.61 -13.44
C ARG A 97 18.02 21.93 -14.91
N ALA A 98 17.98 20.92 -15.79
CA ALA A 98 17.73 21.13 -17.22
C ALA A 98 16.38 21.82 -17.50
N LYS A 99 15.45 21.74 -16.55
CA LYS A 99 14.13 22.37 -16.61
C LYS A 99 14.03 23.66 -15.77
N ASN A 100 15.12 24.12 -15.17
CA ASN A 100 15.18 25.29 -14.29
C ASN A 100 14.16 25.22 -13.13
N TYR A 101 14.03 24.07 -12.48
CA TYR A 101 13.19 23.95 -11.28
C TYR A 101 13.87 24.61 -10.08
N ALA A 102 13.08 25.32 -9.27
CA ALA A 102 13.55 25.91 -8.02
C ALA A 102 13.63 24.86 -6.88
N ALA A 103 12.85 23.79 -6.98
CA ALA A 103 12.85 22.70 -6.01
C ALA A 103 12.55 21.34 -6.67
N LEU A 104 13.07 20.27 -6.05
CA LEU A 104 12.78 18.88 -6.37
C LEU A 104 12.30 18.17 -5.09
N ALA A 105 11.06 17.71 -5.08
CA ALA A 105 10.53 16.89 -4.01
C ALA A 105 10.80 15.42 -4.30
N ILE A 106 11.26 14.69 -3.29
CA ILE A 106 11.47 13.24 -3.34
C ILE A 106 10.61 12.57 -2.28
N THR A 107 9.98 11.45 -2.63
CA THR A 107 9.23 10.60 -1.69
C THR A 107 9.73 9.17 -1.82
N ASP A 108 10.27 8.64 -0.74
CA ASP A 108 10.72 7.24 -0.68
C ASP A 108 9.60 6.37 -0.07
N HIS A 109 9.37 5.19 -0.64
CA HIS A 109 8.22 4.35 -0.27
C HIS A 109 8.54 3.52 0.97
N TYR A 110 7.77 3.70 2.05
CA TYR A 110 7.93 3.02 3.33
C TYR A 110 9.26 3.26 4.06
N ASN A 111 10.14 4.12 3.55
CA ASN A 111 11.49 4.29 4.08
C ASN A 111 12.07 5.69 3.77
N VAL A 112 13.37 5.89 4.02
CA VAL A 112 14.11 7.15 3.77
C VAL A 112 15.54 6.88 3.27
N GLN A 113 15.77 5.72 2.66
CA GLN A 113 17.10 5.24 2.28
C GLN A 113 17.76 6.11 1.22
N ILE A 114 16.98 6.77 0.37
CA ILE A 114 17.51 7.61 -0.72
C ILE A 114 18.00 8.99 -0.25
N PHE A 115 17.69 9.38 0.99
CA PHE A 115 17.99 10.73 1.51
C PHE A 115 19.50 11.07 1.50
N PRO A 116 20.42 10.17 1.90
CA PRO A 116 21.85 10.45 1.86
C PRO A 116 22.35 10.72 0.44
N GLU A 117 21.81 10.03 -0.57
CA GLU A 117 22.21 10.22 -1.97
C GLU A 117 21.78 11.61 -2.47
N PHE A 118 20.51 11.99 -2.25
CA PHE A 118 20.03 13.32 -2.61
C PHE A 118 20.68 14.45 -1.81
N SER A 119 21.13 14.21 -0.57
CA SER A 119 21.85 15.22 0.22
C SER A 119 23.18 15.64 -0.39
N GLN A 120 23.80 14.77 -1.19
CA GLN A 120 25.06 15.07 -1.89
C GLN A 120 24.84 15.89 -3.16
N GLU A 121 23.60 15.94 -3.65
CA GLU A 121 23.23 16.62 -4.89
C GLU A 121 22.65 18.04 -4.68
N GLN A 122 22.49 18.45 -3.43
CA GLN A 122 21.93 19.75 -3.05
C GLN A 122 22.82 20.91 -3.51
N THR A 123 22.21 21.92 -4.14
CA THR A 123 22.90 23.14 -4.57
C THR A 123 22.13 24.39 -4.15
N GLU A 124 22.77 25.56 -4.25
CA GLU A 124 22.14 26.85 -3.90
C GLU A 124 20.94 27.20 -4.79
N ASP A 125 20.89 26.67 -6.02
CA ASP A 125 19.89 26.97 -7.04
C ASP A 125 18.75 25.95 -7.15
N LEU A 126 18.87 24.79 -6.48
CA LEU A 126 17.86 23.73 -6.48
C LEU A 126 17.67 23.18 -5.07
N GLN A 127 16.53 23.50 -4.46
CA GLN A 127 16.17 23.00 -3.15
C GLN A 127 15.62 21.57 -3.23
N ILE A 128 16.18 20.66 -2.44
CA ILE A 128 15.61 19.31 -2.28
C ILE A 128 14.60 19.31 -1.13
N ILE A 129 13.40 18.80 -1.39
CA ILE A 129 12.35 18.59 -0.39
C ILE A 129 12.26 17.09 -0.13
N TYR A 130 12.56 16.69 1.10
CA TYR A 130 12.57 15.29 1.51
C TYR A 130 11.20 14.88 2.05
N GLY A 131 10.68 13.76 1.54
CA GLY A 131 9.45 13.14 2.00
C GLY A 131 9.55 11.62 2.00
N CYS A 132 8.62 10.99 2.70
CA CYS A 132 8.42 9.54 2.67
C CYS A 132 6.93 9.26 2.51
N GLU A 133 6.60 8.26 1.71
CA GLU A 133 5.25 7.71 1.65
C GLU A 133 5.12 6.61 2.69
N LEU A 134 4.10 6.71 3.54
CA LEU A 134 3.80 5.71 4.56
C LEU A 134 2.33 5.34 4.44
N GLU A 135 2.04 4.04 4.49
CA GLU A 135 0.68 3.59 4.76
C GLU A 135 0.39 3.75 6.25
N MET A 136 -0.68 4.47 6.54
CA MET A 136 -1.18 4.65 7.90
C MET A 136 -2.61 4.09 7.97
N LEU A 137 -2.89 3.32 9.00
CA LEU A 137 -4.25 2.96 9.37
C LEU A 137 -4.85 4.11 10.19
N GLU A 138 -6.08 4.52 9.88
CA GLU A 138 -6.78 5.47 10.76
C GLU A 138 -7.01 4.80 12.13
N ASP A 139 -6.82 5.55 13.21
CA ASP A 139 -7.00 5.05 14.58
C ASP A 139 -8.43 4.51 14.83
N ASP A 140 -9.40 4.99 14.06
CA ASP A 140 -10.81 4.64 14.12
C ASP A 140 -11.25 3.67 13.02
N LEU A 141 -10.32 3.13 12.20
CA LEU A 141 -10.64 2.03 11.31
C LEU A 141 -11.14 0.86 12.16
N PRO A 142 -12.42 0.47 12.05
CA PRO A 142 -12.92 -0.64 12.83
C PRO A 142 -12.15 -1.89 12.39
N PRO A 143 -11.62 -2.70 13.34
CA PRO A 143 -11.06 -3.99 13.01
C PRO A 143 -12.03 -4.75 12.12
N TYR A 144 -11.56 -5.23 10.97
CA TYR A 144 -12.42 -5.92 10.02
C TYR A 144 -12.76 -7.32 10.55
N ILE A 145 -13.75 -7.42 11.43
CA ILE A 145 -14.27 -8.68 11.98
C ILE A 145 -15.51 -9.08 11.19
N PHE A 146 -15.43 -10.21 10.50
CA PHE A 146 -16.54 -10.77 9.75
C PHE A 146 -16.95 -12.14 10.32
N ASN A 147 -18.10 -12.16 10.99
CA ASN A 147 -18.85 -13.37 11.33
C ASN A 147 -20.30 -13.20 10.85
N HIS A 148 -20.96 -14.29 10.47
CA HIS A 148 -22.39 -14.30 10.14
C HIS A 148 -23.28 -13.85 11.31
N ASN A 149 -22.78 -13.87 12.54
CA ASN A 149 -23.47 -13.36 13.72
C ASN A 149 -22.94 -11.97 14.12
N SER A 150 -23.74 -10.93 13.84
CA SER A 150 -23.40 -9.53 14.14
C SER A 150 -23.23 -9.24 15.63
N ALA A 151 -23.90 -9.95 16.52
CA ALA A 151 -23.74 -9.79 17.96
C ALA A 151 -22.37 -10.30 18.45
N ILE A 152 -21.85 -11.36 17.81
CA ILE A 152 -20.49 -11.86 18.09
C ILE A 152 -19.46 -10.82 17.61
N ASN A 153 -19.65 -10.22 16.43
CA ASN A 153 -18.75 -9.19 15.92
C ASN A 153 -18.65 -8.01 16.90
N GLN A 154 -19.79 -7.46 17.33
CA GLN A 154 -19.79 -6.34 18.28
C GLN A 154 -19.12 -6.70 19.60
N LYS A 155 -19.33 -7.92 20.10
CA LYS A 155 -18.66 -8.39 21.31
C LYS A 155 -17.14 -8.45 21.10
N LEU A 156 -16.66 -9.09 20.03
CA LEU A 156 -15.23 -9.26 19.77
C LEU A 156 -14.49 -7.92 19.61
N LEU A 157 -15.14 -6.91 19.01
CA LEU A 157 -14.59 -5.56 18.88
C LEU A 157 -14.32 -4.86 20.22
N THR A 158 -14.95 -5.30 21.31
CA THR A 158 -14.77 -4.74 22.66
C THR A 158 -13.76 -5.52 23.52
N VAL A 159 -13.27 -6.67 23.03
CA VAL A 159 -12.34 -7.51 23.79
C VAL A 159 -10.91 -7.14 23.41
N PRO A 160 -10.04 -6.82 24.38
CA PRO A 160 -8.62 -6.62 24.11
C PRO A 160 -8.00 -7.84 23.43
N ILE A 161 -7.10 -7.63 22.45
CA ILE A 161 -6.44 -8.73 21.75
C ILE A 161 -5.66 -9.67 22.69
N THR A 162 -5.21 -9.16 23.84
CA THR A 162 -4.55 -9.94 24.90
C THR A 162 -5.46 -10.97 25.55
N ASP A 163 -6.77 -10.74 25.54
CA ASP A 163 -7.78 -11.61 26.14
C ASP A 163 -8.39 -12.58 25.11
N LEU A 164 -8.00 -12.47 23.84
CA LEU A 164 -8.40 -13.35 22.76
C LEU A 164 -7.42 -14.50 22.59
N ILE A 165 -7.95 -15.64 22.14
CA ILE A 165 -7.17 -16.68 21.47
C ILE A 165 -7.39 -16.45 19.97
N TYR A 166 -6.31 -16.20 19.24
CA TYR A 166 -6.39 -15.92 17.80
C TYR A 166 -5.37 -16.73 17.02
N CYS A 167 -5.74 -17.10 15.81
CA CYS A 167 -4.92 -17.88 14.89
C CYS A 167 -4.59 -16.99 13.69
N VAL A 168 -3.32 -16.63 13.55
CA VAL A 168 -2.80 -15.99 12.35
C VAL A 168 -2.46 -17.11 11.38
N PHE A 169 -3.04 -17.09 10.18
CA PHE A 169 -2.83 -18.13 9.20
C PHE A 169 -2.67 -17.55 7.80
N ASP A 170 -2.05 -18.33 6.92
CA ASP A 170 -1.80 -18.01 5.53
C ASP A 170 -1.97 -19.28 4.68
N LEU A 171 -2.41 -19.11 3.43
CA LEU A 171 -2.68 -20.20 2.50
C LEU A 171 -1.90 -20.00 1.21
N GLU A 172 -1.21 -21.05 0.77
CA GLU A 172 -0.78 -21.15 -0.62
C GLU A 172 -1.79 -21.98 -1.41
N THR A 173 -2.10 -21.52 -2.62
CA THR A 173 -3.16 -22.12 -3.46
C THR A 173 -2.69 -22.29 -4.90
N THR A 174 -3.39 -23.13 -5.66
CA THR A 174 -3.12 -23.28 -7.10
C THR A 174 -3.55 -22.05 -7.92
N GLY A 175 -4.15 -21.02 -7.31
CA GLY A 175 -4.60 -19.80 -8.00
C GLY A 175 -5.68 -19.05 -7.22
N PHE A 176 -6.06 -17.86 -7.69
CA PHE A 176 -6.79 -16.88 -6.87
C PHE A 176 -8.25 -17.19 -6.48
N PHE A 177 -8.95 -18.04 -7.24
CA PHE A 177 -10.39 -18.25 -7.07
C PHE A 177 -10.71 -19.61 -6.46
N ALA A 178 -11.23 -19.64 -5.24
CA ALA A 178 -11.57 -20.87 -4.51
C ALA A 178 -12.54 -21.81 -5.24
N ALA A 179 -13.41 -21.28 -6.10
CA ALA A 179 -14.33 -22.10 -6.90
C ALA A 179 -13.59 -23.02 -7.91
N TYR A 180 -12.37 -22.66 -8.30
CA TYR A 180 -11.61 -23.36 -9.34
C TYR A 180 -10.30 -23.96 -8.83
N ASN A 181 -9.75 -23.42 -7.75
CA ASN A 181 -8.42 -23.71 -7.23
C ASN A 181 -8.45 -24.46 -5.90
N GLU A 182 -7.31 -25.01 -5.52
CA GLU A 182 -7.16 -25.82 -4.31
C GLU A 182 -6.04 -25.28 -3.43
N ILE A 183 -6.17 -25.52 -2.12
CA ILE A 183 -5.12 -25.24 -1.14
C ILE A 183 -3.98 -26.24 -1.35
N ILE A 184 -2.73 -25.74 -1.36
CA ILE A 184 -1.50 -26.54 -1.46
C ILE A 184 -0.58 -26.38 -0.25
N GLU A 185 -0.75 -25.33 0.55
CA GLU A 185 -0.08 -25.16 1.84
C GLU A 185 -0.99 -24.43 2.84
N ILE A 186 -0.83 -24.75 4.13
CA ILE A 186 -1.49 -24.08 5.24
C ILE A 186 -0.44 -23.84 6.33
N GLY A 187 -0.09 -22.58 6.56
CA GLY A 187 0.73 -22.14 7.68
C GLY A 187 -0.13 -21.45 8.74
N TYR A 188 0.09 -21.73 10.02
CA TYR A 188 -0.62 -21.01 11.08
C TYR A 188 0.15 -20.93 12.41
N VAL A 189 -0.14 -19.87 13.17
CA VAL A 189 0.37 -19.61 14.52
C VAL A 189 -0.78 -19.14 15.41
N ILE A 190 -0.98 -19.82 16.53
CA ILE A 190 -2.00 -19.50 17.53
C ILE A 190 -1.38 -18.76 18.69
N TYR A 191 -1.98 -17.62 19.01
CA TYR A 191 -1.58 -16.75 20.10
C TYR A 191 -2.61 -16.75 21.23
N GLN A 192 -2.11 -16.65 22.45
CA GLN A 192 -2.90 -16.34 23.65
C GLN A 192 -2.07 -15.41 24.54
N ASN A 193 -2.64 -14.28 24.94
CA ASN A 193 -1.94 -13.27 25.75
C ASN A 193 -0.57 -12.86 25.16
N GLY A 194 -0.55 -12.63 23.84
CA GLY A 194 0.65 -12.24 23.10
C GLY A 194 1.73 -13.31 22.97
N LYS A 195 1.46 -14.57 23.36
CA LYS A 195 2.41 -15.69 23.28
C LYS A 195 1.93 -16.75 22.32
N ILE A 196 2.85 -17.33 21.57
CA ILE A 196 2.60 -18.50 20.74
C ILE A 196 2.29 -19.69 21.66
N ILE A 197 1.12 -20.30 21.47
CA ILE A 197 0.72 -21.52 22.19
C ILE A 197 0.67 -22.75 21.29
N ARG A 198 0.65 -22.55 19.96
CA ARG A 198 0.66 -23.59 18.94
C ARG A 198 1.06 -22.99 17.60
N GLU A 199 1.72 -23.78 16.79
CA GLU A 199 1.97 -23.47 15.38
C GLU A 199 1.87 -24.76 14.58
N GLY A 200 1.68 -24.63 13.28
CA GLY A 200 1.72 -25.77 12.38
C GLY A 200 1.80 -25.33 10.93
N GLU A 201 2.37 -26.21 10.14
CA GLU A 201 2.56 -26.05 8.71
C GLU A 201 2.20 -27.38 8.05
N TYR A 202 1.40 -27.31 6.99
CA TYR A 202 0.99 -28.48 6.24
C TYR A 202 1.06 -28.21 4.74
N LEU A 203 1.82 -29.02 4.03
CA LEU A 203 1.61 -29.21 2.60
C LEU A 203 0.32 -30.01 2.38
N VAL A 204 -0.36 -29.70 1.28
CA VAL A 204 -1.64 -30.30 0.88
C VAL A 204 -1.52 -30.83 -0.54
N CYS A 205 -1.86 -32.11 -0.74
CA CYS A 205 -1.91 -32.70 -2.08
C CYS A 205 -3.20 -32.24 -2.79
N PRO A 206 -3.10 -31.48 -3.90
CA PRO A 206 -4.28 -31.07 -4.66
C PRO A 206 -4.89 -32.28 -5.39
N GLU A 207 -6.21 -32.30 -5.55
CA GLU A 207 -6.90 -33.36 -6.27
C GLU A 207 -6.79 -33.18 -7.79
N LYS A 208 -6.77 -31.94 -8.27
CA LYS A 208 -6.57 -31.61 -9.68
C LYS A 208 -5.09 -31.51 -9.99
N GLN A 209 -4.75 -31.88 -11.22
CA GLN A 209 -3.43 -31.63 -11.74
C GLN A 209 -3.21 -30.12 -11.87
N ILE A 210 -2.13 -29.62 -11.27
CA ILE A 210 -1.70 -28.24 -11.41
C ILE A 210 -1.36 -27.98 -12.88
N ALA A 211 -1.94 -26.94 -13.47
CA ALA A 211 -1.68 -26.58 -14.85
C ALA A 211 -0.21 -26.15 -15.05
N PRO A 212 0.44 -26.51 -16.17
CA PRO A 212 1.84 -26.13 -16.45
C PRO A 212 2.10 -24.63 -16.39
N GLU A 213 1.12 -23.80 -16.74
CA GLU A 213 1.21 -22.33 -16.72
C GLU A 213 1.29 -21.79 -15.28
N ILE A 214 0.66 -22.48 -14.32
CA ILE A 214 0.75 -22.14 -12.90
C ILE A 214 2.13 -22.54 -12.39
N LEU A 215 2.62 -23.74 -12.76
CA LEU A 215 3.99 -24.19 -12.43
C LEU A 215 5.08 -23.29 -13.04
N ALA A 216 4.80 -22.64 -14.18
CA ALA A 216 5.73 -21.71 -14.81
C ALA A 216 5.79 -20.35 -14.10
N ASN A 217 4.72 -19.96 -13.42
CA ASN A 217 4.61 -18.73 -12.62
C ASN A 217 4.49 -19.09 -11.13
N TRP A 218 5.19 -20.14 -10.72
CA TRP A 218 5.14 -20.68 -9.37
C TRP A 218 5.93 -19.74 -8.47
N TYR A 219 5.22 -18.87 -7.75
CA TYR A 219 5.82 -17.89 -6.84
C TYR A 219 6.13 -18.48 -5.45
N THR A 220 5.86 -19.78 -5.25
CA THR A 220 6.16 -20.49 -4.00
C THR A 220 7.43 -21.32 -4.16
N ASP A 221 8.16 -21.56 -3.06
CA ASP A 221 9.35 -22.43 -3.07
C ASP A 221 9.00 -23.93 -2.96
N ILE A 222 7.72 -24.29 -3.15
CA ILE A 222 7.22 -25.66 -2.94
C ILE A 222 7.54 -26.55 -4.14
N ASP A 223 8.29 -27.65 -3.91
CA ASP A 223 8.51 -28.67 -4.95
C ASP A 223 7.20 -29.43 -5.25
N PRO A 224 6.70 -29.44 -6.50
CA PRO A 224 5.52 -30.21 -6.90
C PRO A 224 5.58 -31.71 -6.57
N LYS A 225 6.79 -32.27 -6.40
CA LYS A 225 6.98 -33.66 -5.96
C LYS A 225 6.65 -33.86 -4.48
N GLU A 226 6.84 -32.84 -3.64
CA GLU A 226 6.48 -32.88 -2.22
C GLU A 226 4.96 -32.80 -2.05
N LEU A 227 4.28 -31.99 -2.88
CA LEU A 227 2.81 -31.94 -2.92
C LEU A 227 2.19 -33.32 -3.21
N LYS A 228 2.77 -34.12 -4.10
CA LYS A 228 2.26 -35.47 -4.40
C LYS A 228 2.36 -36.45 -3.22
N LYS A 229 3.27 -36.20 -2.28
CA LYS A 229 3.46 -37.00 -1.07
C LYS A 229 2.65 -36.47 0.12
N ALA A 230 2.19 -35.22 0.03
CA ALA A 230 1.45 -34.56 1.08
C ALA A 230 0.08 -35.22 1.32
N PRO A 231 -0.48 -35.10 2.53
CA PRO A 231 -1.84 -35.52 2.79
C PRO A 231 -2.86 -34.70 1.99
N LYS A 232 -4.02 -35.30 1.72
CA LYS A 232 -5.15 -34.58 1.11
C LYS A 232 -5.78 -33.63 2.13
N ILE A 233 -6.44 -32.58 1.63
CA ILE A 233 -7.09 -31.56 2.49
C ILE A 233 -8.06 -32.18 3.51
N ASN A 234 -8.82 -33.21 3.13
CA ASN A 234 -9.76 -33.89 4.01
C ASN A 234 -9.10 -34.63 5.20
N GLN A 235 -7.80 -34.93 5.13
CA GLN A 235 -7.02 -35.51 6.22
C GLN A 235 -6.50 -34.45 7.18
N ILE A 236 -6.33 -33.21 6.70
CA ILE A 236 -5.78 -32.07 7.45
C ILE A 236 -6.89 -31.29 8.16
N LEU A 237 -8.04 -31.09 7.50
CA LEU A 237 -9.18 -30.34 8.03
C LEU A 237 -9.63 -30.75 9.44
N PRO A 238 -9.71 -32.04 9.81
CA PRO A 238 -10.09 -32.42 11.17
C PRO A 238 -9.10 -31.93 12.24
N ARG A 239 -7.81 -31.88 11.89
CA ARG A 239 -6.76 -31.37 12.78
C ARG A 239 -6.83 -29.86 12.89
N LEU A 240 -6.97 -29.15 11.77
CA LEU A 240 -7.17 -27.70 11.75
C LEU A 240 -8.41 -27.29 12.54
N LYS A 241 -9.54 -27.97 12.34
CA LYS A 241 -10.78 -27.70 13.07
C LYS A 241 -10.60 -27.82 14.58
N LYS A 242 -9.79 -28.77 15.05
CA LYS A 242 -9.48 -28.95 16.46
C LYS A 242 -8.52 -27.87 16.97
N ASP A 243 -7.48 -27.58 16.21
CA ASP A 243 -6.46 -26.59 16.61
C ASP A 243 -7.04 -25.17 16.60
N TRP A 244 -7.91 -24.84 15.65
CA TRP A 244 -8.53 -23.52 15.47
C TRP A 244 -9.84 -23.35 16.23
N GLU A 245 -10.26 -24.36 17.00
CA GLU A 245 -11.49 -24.30 17.78
C GLU A 245 -11.45 -23.12 18.76
N ASN A 246 -12.51 -22.30 18.76
CA ASN A 246 -12.63 -21.07 19.56
C ASN A 246 -11.57 -19.99 19.28
N CYS A 247 -10.80 -20.10 18.19
CA CYS A 247 -9.87 -19.05 17.77
C CYS A 247 -10.59 -17.98 16.95
N VAL A 248 -10.20 -16.73 17.11
CA VAL A 248 -10.44 -15.69 16.09
C VAL A 248 -9.42 -15.92 14.97
N LEU A 249 -9.89 -16.16 13.74
CA LEU A 249 -9.01 -16.34 12.58
C LEU A 249 -8.57 -14.98 12.02
N VAL A 250 -7.29 -14.84 11.74
CA VAL A 250 -6.65 -13.61 11.26
C VAL A 250 -5.80 -13.95 10.04
N ALA A 251 -6.04 -13.28 8.92
CA ALA A 251 -5.23 -13.39 7.70
C ALA A 251 -5.22 -12.04 6.95
N HIS A 252 -4.19 -11.83 6.14
CA HIS A 252 -4.12 -10.66 5.27
C HIS A 252 -5.10 -10.85 4.10
N ASN A 253 -6.02 -9.91 3.87
CA ASN A 253 -7.08 -10.06 2.85
C ASN A 253 -8.04 -11.26 3.07
N ALA A 254 -8.21 -11.67 4.33
CA ALA A 254 -8.98 -12.86 4.72
C ALA A 254 -10.36 -12.97 4.04
N ARG A 255 -11.13 -11.87 3.98
CA ARG A 255 -12.51 -11.88 3.44
C ARG A 255 -12.55 -12.27 1.96
N ASN A 256 -11.60 -11.77 1.18
CA ASN A 256 -11.67 -11.85 -0.28
C ASN A 256 -10.85 -13.02 -0.82
N PHE A 257 -9.88 -13.52 -0.05
CA PHE A 257 -8.98 -14.58 -0.50
C PHE A 257 -9.08 -15.83 0.38
N ASP A 258 -8.52 -15.83 1.60
CA ASP A 258 -8.34 -17.06 2.38
C ASP A 258 -9.66 -17.70 2.84
N TYR A 259 -10.60 -16.89 3.34
CA TYR A 259 -11.87 -17.38 3.89
C TYR A 259 -12.69 -18.16 2.85
N PRO A 260 -12.84 -17.72 1.60
CA PRO A 260 -13.47 -18.51 0.54
C PRO A 260 -12.91 -19.93 0.30
N PHE A 261 -11.65 -20.20 0.66
CA PHE A 261 -11.05 -21.54 0.51
C PHE A 261 -11.35 -22.50 1.68
N LEU A 262 -11.79 -21.98 2.83
CA LEU A 262 -12.08 -22.73 4.06
C LEU A 262 -13.54 -23.17 4.16
#